data_AF-A0A8C4WXV2-F1
#
_entry.id   AF-A0A8C4WXV2-F1
#
_cell.length_a   1.000
_cell.length_b   1.000
_cell.length_c   1.000
_cell.angle_alpha   90.00
_cell.angle_beta   90.00
_cell.angle_gamma   90.00
#
_symmetry.space_group_name_H-M   'P 1'
#
loop_
_entity.id
_entity.type
_entity.pdbx_description
1 polymer ?
#
loop_
_entity_poly.entity_id
_entity_poly.type
_entity_poly.pdbx_seq_one_letter_code
_entity_poly.pdbx_strand_id
1 'polypeptide(L)'
;MFKKIVWNRSMKAKVINGTESGALDVELILSPDPDERSGLPESLAQRLIDAGVAKLSIGMAESEHASPSIVADDYIKKWEYSQLPLNESCAVLVTVVAGPSEFYCRLANIAVEQELLNLMEELMTICPSLPSQPILEPVLNQPYCAQYSIDDLWYRALVVAPCGLDGVPVRYADFGNGELVPMARLRPIPVEYLRLPLQAIRCSLEADPSIAEPCVLRLHEGQLVNILALACTGPGSYSVRLCNSDSSPSHGGLRETQQCKDVQDDNDFENTRPLSVHAASEQLTSEQEETVKIGEYTEMLQLMQEFKDQFFTKMEQLIVHIKALEKK
;
A
#
# COMPACT_ATOMS: atom_id res chain seq x y z
N MET A 1 -22.68 16.98 1.89
CA MET A 1 -23.94 17.10 1.11
C MET A 1 -24.27 15.81 0.38
N PHE A 2 -23.34 15.22 -0.37
CA PHE A 2 -23.49 13.90 -1.02
C PHE A 2 -24.03 12.80 -0.08
N LYS A 3 -23.45 12.64 1.13
CA LYS A 3 -23.97 11.72 2.16
C LYS A 3 -25.47 11.95 2.45
N LYS A 4 -25.97 13.20 2.49
CA LYS A 4 -27.41 13.44 2.70
C LYS A 4 -28.29 12.97 1.53
N ILE A 5 -27.75 12.89 0.32
CA ILE A 5 -28.47 12.53 -0.90
C ILE A 5 -28.51 11.01 -1.09
N VAL A 6 -27.44 10.28 -0.72
CA VAL A 6 -27.30 8.84 -1.01
C VAL A 6 -27.31 7.92 0.22
N TRP A 7 -27.15 8.46 1.43
CA TRP A 7 -27.07 7.62 2.65
C TRP A 7 -28.39 6.92 2.92
N ASN A 8 -28.32 5.59 3.12
CA ASN A 8 -29.46 4.70 3.35
C ASN A 8 -30.54 4.68 2.25
N ARG A 9 -30.23 5.10 1.02
CA ARG A 9 -31.15 4.97 -0.13
C ARG A 9 -30.75 3.81 -1.03
N SER A 10 -31.74 3.02 -1.47
CA SER A 10 -31.54 1.99 -2.47
C SER A 10 -31.38 2.62 -3.86
N MET A 11 -30.31 2.25 -4.57
CA MET A 11 -29.97 2.80 -5.88
C MET A 11 -29.85 1.68 -6.91
N LYS A 12 -30.22 1.97 -8.16
CA LYS A 12 -29.95 1.11 -9.30
C LYS A 12 -28.81 1.72 -10.10
N ALA A 13 -27.82 0.90 -10.45
CA ALA A 13 -26.76 1.29 -11.38
C ALA A 13 -27.09 0.72 -12.76
N LYS A 14 -27.03 1.56 -13.78
CA LYS A 14 -27.10 1.17 -15.18
C LYS A 14 -25.76 1.46 -15.83
N VAL A 15 -25.08 0.43 -16.30
CA VAL A 15 -23.83 0.61 -17.06
C VAL A 15 -24.17 1.30 -18.37
N ILE A 16 -23.49 2.42 -18.65
CA ILE A 16 -23.61 3.19 -19.87
C ILE A 16 -22.54 2.71 -20.85
N ASN A 17 -21.27 2.73 -20.43
CA ASN A 17 -20.12 2.30 -21.21
C ASN A 17 -19.11 1.57 -20.31
N GLY A 18 -18.31 0.70 -20.92
CA GLY A 18 -17.11 0.14 -20.29
C GLY A 18 -15.87 0.73 -20.95
N THR A 19 -14.88 1.11 -20.16
CA THR A 19 -13.56 1.51 -20.66
C THR A 19 -12.66 0.30 -20.79
N GLU A 20 -11.65 0.39 -21.68
CA GLU A 20 -10.66 -0.67 -21.86
C GLU A 20 -9.83 -0.96 -20.59
N SER A 21 -9.82 -0.03 -19.63
CA SER A 21 -9.23 -0.18 -18.29
C SER A 21 -10.10 -0.97 -17.29
N GLY A 22 -11.27 -1.46 -17.72
CA GLY A 22 -12.22 -2.18 -16.86
C GLY A 22 -13.04 -1.29 -15.93
N ALA A 23 -12.92 0.05 -16.06
CA ALA A 23 -13.82 0.98 -15.38
C ALA A 23 -15.15 1.06 -16.13
N LEU A 24 -16.25 1.21 -15.39
CA LEU A 24 -17.59 1.32 -15.96
C LEU A 24 -18.13 2.72 -15.73
N ASP A 25 -18.52 3.40 -16.80
CA ASP A 25 -19.37 4.59 -16.70
C ASP A 25 -20.77 4.11 -16.35
N VAL A 26 -21.26 4.51 -15.18
CA VAL A 26 -22.56 4.07 -14.66
C VAL A 26 -23.49 5.25 -14.44
N GLU A 27 -24.72 5.13 -14.92
CA GLU A 27 -25.81 5.99 -14.50
C GLU A 27 -26.37 5.45 -13.19
N LEU A 28 -26.35 6.27 -12.15
CA LEU A 28 -26.93 5.94 -10.87
C LEU A 28 -28.33 6.54 -10.77
N ILE A 29 -29.33 5.68 -10.64
CA ILE A 29 -30.75 6.04 -10.56
C ILE A 29 -31.22 5.85 -9.13
N LEU A 30 -31.71 6.93 -8.50
CA LEU A 30 -32.30 6.89 -7.18
C LEU A 30 -33.67 6.20 -7.26
N SER A 31 -33.90 5.20 -6.42
CA SER A 31 -35.24 4.61 -6.31
C SER A 31 -36.20 5.64 -5.67
N PRO A 32 -37.47 5.67 -6.10
CA PRO A 32 -38.48 6.54 -5.50
C PRO A 32 -38.55 6.30 -3.98
N ASP A 33 -38.79 7.37 -3.23
CA ASP A 33 -39.02 7.26 -1.80
C ASP A 33 -40.32 6.45 -1.56
N PRO A 34 -40.31 5.41 -0.72
CA PRO A 34 -41.52 4.63 -0.41
C PRO A 34 -42.68 5.48 0.14
N ASP A 35 -42.40 6.66 0.71
CA ASP A 35 -43.42 7.57 1.24
C ASP A 35 -43.96 8.58 0.21
N GLU A 36 -43.33 8.71 -0.97
CA GLU A 36 -43.80 9.59 -2.06
C GLU A 36 -44.55 8.81 -3.14
N ARG A 37 -45.89 8.90 -3.12
CA ARG A 37 -46.82 8.16 -4.00
C ARG A 37 -46.73 8.43 -5.51
N SER A 38 -45.78 9.23 -6.00
CA SER A 38 -45.65 9.53 -7.43
C SER A 38 -44.23 9.86 -7.92
N GLY A 39 -43.18 9.43 -7.20
CA GLY A 39 -41.80 9.71 -7.63
C GLY A 39 -41.41 8.91 -8.88
N LEU A 40 -41.05 9.58 -9.98
CA LEU A 40 -40.34 8.93 -11.08
C LEU A 40 -38.90 8.62 -10.65
N PRO A 41 -38.27 7.55 -11.18
CA PRO A 41 -36.84 7.32 -10.99
C PRO A 41 -36.04 8.53 -11.47
N GLU A 42 -35.11 9.01 -10.63
CA GLU A 42 -34.37 10.25 -10.87
C GLU A 42 -32.88 9.97 -10.98
N SER A 43 -32.22 10.58 -11.98
CA SER A 43 -30.78 10.47 -12.19
C SER A 43 -30.03 11.22 -11.10
N LEU A 44 -29.13 10.53 -10.38
CA LEU A 44 -28.30 11.15 -9.36
C LEU A 44 -27.41 12.24 -9.94
N ALA A 45 -26.92 12.06 -11.17
CA ALA A 45 -26.08 13.05 -11.85
C ALA A 45 -26.84 14.38 -12.01
N GLN A 46 -28.09 14.33 -12.47
CA GLN A 46 -28.92 15.53 -12.61
C GLN A 46 -29.18 16.21 -11.26
N ARG A 47 -29.50 15.44 -10.21
CA ARG A 47 -29.71 16.00 -8.87
C ARG A 47 -28.47 16.66 -8.28
N LEU A 48 -27.28 16.14 -8.60
CA LEU A 48 -26.01 16.77 -8.19
C LEU A 48 -25.73 18.05 -8.98
N ILE A 49 -26.10 18.10 -10.26
CA ILE A 49 -26.03 19.31 -11.09
C ILE A 49 -26.99 20.37 -10.55
N ASP A 50 -28.24 20.02 -10.28
CA ASP A 50 -29.27 20.93 -9.75
C ASP A 50 -28.91 21.45 -8.35
N ALA A 51 -28.25 20.62 -7.55
CA ALA A 51 -27.71 21.03 -6.24
C ALA A 51 -26.43 21.88 -6.36
N GLY A 52 -25.94 22.16 -7.57
CA GLY A 52 -24.76 22.98 -7.83
C GLY A 52 -23.43 22.33 -7.42
N VAL A 53 -23.43 21.03 -7.14
CA VAL A 53 -22.26 20.27 -6.69
C VAL A 53 -21.63 19.42 -7.80
N ALA A 54 -22.21 19.44 -9.00
CA ALA A 54 -21.68 18.82 -10.22
C ALA A 54 -21.96 19.70 -11.44
N LYS A 55 -21.27 19.44 -12.57
CA LYS A 55 -21.48 20.10 -13.86
C LYS A 55 -21.58 19.06 -14.97
N LEU A 56 -22.38 19.36 -16.00
CA LEU A 56 -22.49 18.52 -17.19
C LEU A 56 -21.22 18.65 -18.03
N SER A 57 -20.56 17.53 -18.32
CA SER A 57 -19.50 17.45 -19.32
C SER A 57 -20.12 17.16 -20.70
N ILE A 58 -20.20 18.16 -21.58
CA ILE A 58 -20.58 17.94 -22.99
C ILE A 58 -19.29 17.60 -23.73
N GLY A 59 -19.19 16.38 -24.25
CA GLY A 59 -18.11 15.98 -25.16
C GLY A 59 -18.18 16.82 -26.43
N MET A 60 -17.11 17.56 -26.74
CA MET A 60 -16.96 18.25 -28.01
C MET A 60 -16.80 17.20 -29.11
N ALA A 61 -17.76 17.15 -30.03
CA ALA A 61 -17.66 16.36 -31.24
C ALA A 61 -16.48 16.84 -32.10
N GLU A 62 -15.71 15.88 -32.59
CA GLU A 62 -14.59 16.06 -33.51
C GLU A 62 -15.05 16.73 -34.81
N SER A 63 -14.35 17.80 -35.21
CA SER A 63 -14.35 18.29 -36.58
C SER A 63 -13.03 17.87 -37.21
N GLU A 64 -13.09 16.91 -38.13
CA GLU A 64 -12.01 16.61 -39.06
C GLU A 64 -11.58 17.89 -39.79
N HIS A 65 -10.30 18.24 -39.75
CA HIS A 65 -9.51 18.59 -40.93
C HIS A 65 -8.07 19.00 -40.55
N ALA A 66 -7.13 18.36 -41.25
CA ALA A 66 -5.70 18.67 -41.40
C ALA A 66 -4.79 18.35 -40.20
N SER A 67 -4.19 17.17 -40.26
CA SER A 67 -2.95 16.82 -39.56
C SER A 67 -1.82 17.78 -39.95
N PRO A 68 -0.91 18.03 -38.99
CA PRO A 68 0.50 17.74 -39.24
C PRO A 68 0.95 16.62 -38.30
N SER A 69 1.58 15.61 -38.89
CA SER A 69 2.33 14.56 -38.21
C SER A 69 3.41 15.14 -37.27
N ILE A 70 3.90 14.31 -36.32
CA ILE A 70 4.93 14.52 -35.26
C ILE A 70 4.21 14.67 -33.88
N VAL A 71 4.24 13.79 -32.87
CA VAL A 71 5.13 12.70 -32.39
C VAL A 71 4.25 11.63 -31.71
N ALA A 72 4.75 10.41 -31.61
CA ALA A 72 4.17 9.23 -30.96
C ALA A 72 3.35 9.48 -29.68
N ASP A 73 2.29 8.69 -29.54
CA ASP A 73 1.58 8.36 -28.30
C ASP A 73 2.58 7.91 -27.21
N ASP A 74 3.19 8.87 -26.53
CA ASP A 74 4.00 8.63 -25.34
C ASP A 74 3.02 8.34 -24.19
N TYR A 75 2.74 7.05 -24.05
CA TYR A 75 1.92 6.39 -23.04
C TYR A 75 2.12 7.04 -21.65
N ILE A 76 1.17 7.86 -21.18
CA ILE A 76 1.22 8.44 -19.83
C ILE A 76 1.00 7.30 -18.81
N LYS A 77 2.07 6.59 -18.46
CA LYS A 77 2.09 5.70 -17.30
C LYS A 77 2.07 6.59 -16.05
N LYS A 78 0.89 6.72 -15.44
CA LYS A 78 0.58 7.75 -14.44
C LYS A 78 1.44 7.59 -13.19
N TRP A 79 1.32 6.48 -12.44
CA TRP A 79 2.23 6.01 -11.37
C TRP A 79 1.65 4.68 -10.86
N GLU A 80 2.43 3.89 -10.13
CA GLU A 80 1.97 2.61 -9.58
C GLU A 80 2.04 2.60 -8.05
N TYR A 81 1.32 1.68 -7.42
CA TYR A 81 1.40 1.40 -5.98
C TYR A 81 2.13 0.07 -5.78
N SER A 82 2.89 -0.06 -4.71
CA SER A 82 3.45 -1.37 -4.32
C SER A 82 2.33 -2.39 -4.11
N GLN A 83 2.54 -3.60 -4.61
CA GLN A 83 1.55 -4.67 -4.62
C GLN A 83 1.94 -5.76 -3.62
N LEU A 84 0.96 -6.26 -2.86
CA LEU A 84 1.12 -7.48 -2.09
C LEU A 84 0.73 -8.70 -2.94
N PRO A 85 1.44 -9.83 -2.82
CA PRO A 85 1.04 -11.07 -3.47
C PRO A 85 -0.26 -11.59 -2.80
N LEU A 86 -1.32 -11.73 -3.59
CA LEU A 86 -2.62 -12.18 -3.08
C LEU A 86 -2.58 -13.65 -2.71
N ASN A 87 -3.18 -13.98 -1.57
CA ASN A 87 -3.24 -15.31 -0.98
C ASN A 87 -1.88 -15.94 -0.65
N GLU A 88 -0.84 -15.10 -0.56
CA GLU A 88 0.50 -15.51 -0.15
C GLU A 88 0.96 -14.68 1.05
N SER A 89 1.76 -15.32 1.92
CA SER A 89 2.36 -14.64 3.06
C SER A 89 3.62 -13.89 2.62
N CYS A 90 3.78 -12.66 3.06
CA CYS A 90 4.97 -11.86 2.81
C CYS A 90 5.40 -11.08 4.05
N ALA A 91 6.69 -10.79 4.16
CA ALA A 91 7.24 -9.96 5.21
C ALA A 91 7.08 -8.48 4.87
N VAL A 92 6.60 -7.71 5.84
CA VAL A 92 6.39 -6.27 5.71
C VAL A 92 6.90 -5.53 6.94
N LEU A 93 7.39 -4.32 6.72
CA LEU A 93 7.72 -3.37 7.78
C LEU A 93 6.51 -2.47 8.03
N VAL A 94 5.98 -2.47 9.25
CA VAL A 94 4.90 -1.58 9.69
C VAL A 94 5.44 -0.15 9.85
N THR A 95 4.79 0.83 9.23
CA THR A 95 5.24 2.23 9.25
C THR A 95 4.31 3.16 10.01
N VAL A 96 3.00 2.91 10.00
CA VAL A 96 2.00 3.70 10.74
C VAL A 96 0.92 2.77 11.26
N VAL A 97 0.49 2.97 12.52
CA VAL A 97 -0.62 2.21 13.11
C VAL A 97 -1.70 3.18 13.60
N ALA A 98 -2.79 3.32 12.85
CA ALA A 98 -3.97 4.06 13.32
C ALA A 98 -4.98 3.14 14.04
N GLY A 99 -4.99 1.85 13.69
CA GLY A 99 -5.80 0.83 14.35
C GLY A 99 -5.98 -0.43 13.49
N PRO A 100 -6.91 -1.34 13.88
CA PRO A 100 -7.18 -2.59 13.13
C PRO A 100 -7.61 -2.33 11.70
N SER A 101 -8.44 -1.32 11.52
CA SER A 101 -9.04 -0.99 10.23
C SER A 101 -8.11 -0.20 9.32
N GLU A 102 -7.00 0.33 9.86
CA GLU A 102 -6.07 1.17 9.12
C GLU A 102 -4.68 1.16 9.75
N PHE A 103 -3.75 0.53 9.05
CA PHE A 103 -2.33 0.68 9.27
C PHE A 103 -1.62 0.73 7.92
N TYR A 104 -0.36 1.13 7.92
CA TYR A 104 0.47 1.18 6.72
C TYR A 104 1.72 0.34 6.91
N CYS A 105 2.13 -0.30 5.84
CA CYS A 105 3.36 -1.07 5.80
C CYS A 105 4.05 -0.95 4.44
N ARG A 106 5.28 -1.46 4.36
CA ARG A 106 6.07 -1.56 3.13
C ARG A 106 6.59 -2.98 3.01
N LEU A 107 6.77 -3.46 1.78
CA LEU A 107 7.42 -4.76 1.57
C LEU A 107 8.83 -4.73 2.15
N ALA A 108 9.20 -5.78 2.91
CA ALA A 108 10.54 -5.94 3.42
C ALA A 108 11.46 -6.47 2.31
N ASN A 109 11.93 -5.56 1.46
CA ASN A 109 12.79 -5.86 0.31
C ASN A 109 13.95 -4.87 0.25
N ILE A 110 15.18 -5.39 0.40
CA ILE A 110 16.41 -4.58 0.45
C ILE A 110 16.62 -3.78 -0.85
N ALA A 111 16.36 -4.37 -2.01
CA ALA A 111 16.55 -3.68 -3.29
C ALA A 111 15.59 -2.50 -3.43
N VAL A 112 14.34 -2.70 -3.03
CA VAL A 112 13.31 -1.64 -3.04
C VAL A 112 13.63 -0.55 -2.02
N GLU A 113 14.15 -0.91 -0.84
CA GLU A 113 14.60 0.06 0.17
C GLU A 113 15.74 0.95 -0.35
N GLN A 114 16.71 0.33 -1.04
CA GLN A 114 17.81 1.05 -1.67
C GLN A 114 17.32 2.03 -2.75
N GLU A 115 16.38 1.60 -3.61
CA GLU A 115 15.79 2.48 -4.62
C GLU A 115 15.03 3.66 -3.99
N LEU A 116 14.28 3.41 -2.91
CA LEU A 116 13.57 4.48 -2.19
C LEU A 116 14.55 5.50 -1.58
N LEU A 117 15.66 5.04 -1.00
CA LEU A 117 16.62 5.96 -0.38
C LEU A 117 17.39 6.78 -1.42
N ASN A 118 17.73 6.19 -2.58
CA ASN A 118 18.27 6.95 -3.71
C ASN A 118 17.27 8.02 -4.20
N LEU A 119 15.99 7.64 -4.34
CA LEU A 119 14.93 8.57 -4.73
C LEU A 119 14.81 9.75 -3.74
N MET A 120 14.86 9.48 -2.43
CA MET A 120 14.79 10.53 -1.41
C MET A 120 15.98 11.49 -1.48
N GLU A 121 17.19 10.99 -1.74
CA GLU A 121 18.39 11.83 -1.95
C GLU A 121 18.24 12.73 -3.20
N GLU A 122 17.71 12.18 -4.30
CA GLU A 122 17.46 12.95 -5.52
C GLU A 122 16.39 14.03 -5.31
N LEU A 123 15.27 13.71 -4.63
CA LEU A 123 14.21 14.66 -4.32
C LEU A 123 14.74 15.84 -3.48
N MET A 124 15.64 15.57 -2.55
CA MET A 124 16.28 16.60 -1.72
C MET A 124 17.16 17.56 -2.53
N THR A 125 17.74 17.08 -3.62
CA THR A 125 18.57 17.88 -4.51
C THR A 125 17.71 18.74 -5.45
N ILE A 126 16.64 18.17 -6.01
CA ILE A 126 15.85 18.83 -7.05
C ILE A 126 14.75 19.73 -6.52
N CYS A 127 14.06 19.35 -5.44
CA CYS A 127 12.86 20.08 -4.98
C CYS A 127 13.13 21.54 -4.58
N PRO A 128 14.27 21.88 -3.94
CA PRO A 128 14.60 23.28 -3.66
C PRO A 128 14.74 24.14 -4.92
N SER A 129 15.15 23.54 -6.04
CA SER A 129 15.32 24.22 -7.33
C SER A 129 14.01 24.33 -8.14
N LEU A 130 12.98 23.55 -7.78
CA LEU A 130 11.70 23.58 -8.46
C LEU A 130 10.96 24.89 -8.17
N PRO A 131 10.28 25.48 -9.17
CA PRO A 131 9.54 26.72 -8.99
C PRO A 131 8.53 26.58 -7.85
N SER A 132 8.59 27.51 -6.89
CA SER A 132 7.58 27.67 -5.83
C SER A 132 6.26 28.25 -6.36
N GLN A 133 5.97 28.08 -7.66
CA GLN A 133 4.75 28.60 -8.25
C GLN A 133 3.55 27.98 -7.52
N PRO A 134 2.54 28.79 -7.17
CA PRO A 134 1.40 28.29 -6.43
C PRO A 134 0.71 27.23 -7.28
N ILE A 135 0.63 26.02 -6.75
CA ILE A 135 -0.27 24.99 -7.27
C ILE A 135 -1.68 25.53 -7.01
N LEU A 136 -2.32 26.04 -8.06
CA LEU A 136 -3.61 26.74 -7.95
C LEU A 136 -4.68 25.85 -7.30
N GLU A 137 -4.69 24.57 -7.67
CA GLU A 137 -5.62 23.58 -7.13
C GLU A 137 -4.93 22.19 -7.14
N PRO A 138 -4.37 21.74 -6.01
CA PRO A 138 -3.81 20.40 -5.92
C PRO A 138 -4.89 19.34 -6.15
N VAL A 139 -4.60 18.39 -7.03
CA VAL A 139 -5.58 17.38 -7.46
C VAL A 139 -5.59 16.23 -6.45
N LEU A 140 -6.80 15.83 -6.04
CA LEU A 140 -7.01 14.71 -5.14
C LEU A 140 -6.39 13.41 -5.70
N ASN A 141 -5.69 12.66 -4.85
CA ASN A 141 -4.99 11.41 -5.15
C ASN A 141 -3.87 11.52 -6.21
N GLN A 142 -3.43 12.74 -6.54
CA GLN A 142 -2.26 12.95 -7.39
C GLN A 142 -1.00 13.09 -6.51
N PRO A 143 0.15 12.53 -6.95
CA PRO A 143 1.41 12.69 -6.25
C PRO A 143 2.03 14.07 -6.49
N TYR A 144 2.72 14.54 -5.47
CA TYR A 144 3.48 15.77 -5.38
C TYR A 144 4.75 15.49 -4.56
N CYS A 145 5.69 16.43 -4.57
CA CYS A 145 6.72 16.49 -3.55
C CYS A 145 6.22 17.36 -2.39
N ALA A 146 6.29 16.86 -1.16
CA ALA A 146 5.95 17.61 0.04
C ALA A 146 7.14 17.62 1.01
N GLN A 147 7.42 18.79 1.59
CA GLN A 147 8.47 18.94 2.60
C GLN A 147 7.89 18.63 3.99
N TYR A 148 8.40 17.60 4.66
CA TYR A 148 7.88 17.15 5.95
C TYR A 148 8.26 18.06 7.09
N SER A 149 7.27 18.47 7.90
CA SER A 149 7.45 19.51 8.92
C SER A 149 8.44 19.15 10.03
N ILE A 150 8.69 17.87 10.29
CA ILE A 150 9.55 17.41 11.40
C ILE A 150 11.03 17.50 11.05
N ASP A 151 11.43 17.09 9.84
CA ASP A 151 12.84 16.99 9.42
C ASP A 151 13.22 17.94 8.28
N ASP A 152 12.25 18.68 7.75
CA ASP A 152 12.40 19.56 6.59
C ASP A 152 12.90 18.86 5.32
N LEU A 153 12.73 17.54 5.22
CA LEU A 153 13.10 16.76 4.03
C LEU A 153 11.94 16.65 3.03
N TRP A 154 12.28 16.41 1.77
CA TRP A 154 11.34 16.31 0.65
C TRP A 154 11.00 14.85 0.35
N TYR A 155 9.71 14.57 0.26
CA TYR A 155 9.17 13.23 0.06
C TYR A 155 8.08 13.24 -1.00
N ARG A 156 7.80 12.07 -1.59
CA ARG A 156 6.58 11.89 -2.39
C ARG A 156 5.38 11.89 -1.46
N ALA A 157 4.33 12.60 -1.86
CA ALA A 157 3.09 12.68 -1.10
C ALA A 157 1.88 12.72 -2.01
N LEU A 158 0.78 12.12 -1.56
CA LEU A 158 -0.54 12.21 -2.20
C LEU A 158 -1.37 13.29 -1.51
N VAL A 159 -2.10 14.07 -2.28
CA VAL A 159 -3.18 14.93 -1.73
C VAL A 159 -4.36 14.04 -1.39
N VAL A 160 -4.77 14.04 -0.12
CA VAL A 160 -5.79 13.08 0.39
C VAL A 160 -7.13 13.72 0.73
N ALA A 161 -7.20 15.06 0.70
CA ALA A 161 -8.43 15.81 0.79
C ALA A 161 -8.29 17.16 0.06
N PRO A 162 -9.39 17.84 -0.32
CA PRO A 162 -9.34 19.16 -0.94
C PRO A 162 -8.55 20.16 -0.09
N CYS A 163 -7.76 21.02 -0.73
CA CYS A 163 -7.02 22.07 -0.04
C CYS A 163 -7.98 23.08 0.59
N GLY A 164 -7.68 23.46 1.83
CA GLY A 164 -8.39 24.53 2.54
C GLY A 164 -7.54 25.79 2.64
N LEU A 165 -8.05 26.81 3.35
CA LEU A 165 -7.28 28.01 3.68
C LEU A 165 -6.05 27.68 4.54
N ASP A 166 -6.15 26.65 5.36
CA ASP A 166 -5.13 26.26 6.35
C ASP A 166 -4.00 25.40 5.75
N GLY A 167 -4.14 24.92 4.52
CA GLY A 167 -3.12 24.12 3.84
C GLY A 167 -3.68 22.98 2.99
N VAL A 168 -2.76 22.10 2.59
CA VAL A 168 -3.03 20.93 1.76
C VAL A 168 -2.87 19.67 2.62
N PRO A 169 -3.95 18.88 2.83
CA PRO A 169 -3.86 17.60 3.51
C PRO A 169 -3.12 16.59 2.64
N VAL A 170 -1.97 16.13 3.11
CA VAL A 170 -1.11 15.19 2.38
C VAL A 170 -0.88 13.91 3.16
N ARG A 171 -0.58 12.84 2.44
CA ARG A 171 -0.06 11.58 2.98
C ARG A 171 1.23 11.24 2.25
N TYR A 172 2.30 10.99 2.99
CA TYR A 172 3.58 10.57 2.42
C TYR A 172 3.42 9.21 1.76
N ALA A 173 3.60 9.19 0.43
CA ALA A 173 3.22 8.08 -0.42
C ALA A 173 4.07 6.82 -0.19
N ASP A 174 5.24 7.00 0.44
CA ASP A 174 6.17 5.94 0.74
C ASP A 174 6.13 5.48 2.21
N PHE A 175 5.49 6.24 3.11
CA PHE A 175 5.49 5.96 4.56
C PHE A 175 4.10 5.83 5.18
N GLY A 176 3.07 6.44 4.60
CA GLY A 176 1.67 6.34 5.03
C GLY A 176 1.24 7.36 6.09
N ASN A 177 2.18 8.04 6.77
CA ASN A 177 1.88 9.15 7.67
C ASN A 177 1.39 10.37 6.88
N GLY A 178 0.60 11.24 7.51
CA GLY A 178 0.05 12.43 6.86
C GLY A 178 0.07 13.64 7.75
N GLU A 179 0.06 14.82 7.11
CA GLU A 179 0.01 16.11 7.79
C GLU A 179 -0.72 17.15 6.93
N LEU A 180 -0.98 18.32 7.51
CA LEU A 180 -1.47 19.49 6.79
C LEU A 180 -0.27 20.40 6.47
N VAL A 181 0.11 20.49 5.20
CA VAL A 181 1.25 21.33 4.78
C VAL A 181 0.81 22.67 4.19
N PRO A 182 1.52 23.78 4.46
CA PRO A 182 1.37 25.01 3.68
C PRO A 182 1.67 24.76 2.19
N MET A 183 1.00 25.49 1.29
CA MET A 183 1.25 25.39 -0.16
C MET A 183 2.74 25.61 -0.53
N ALA A 184 3.45 26.44 0.25
CA ALA A 184 4.87 26.69 0.08
C ALA A 184 5.77 25.45 0.26
N ARG A 185 5.28 24.41 0.94
CA ARG A 185 5.96 23.12 1.15
C ARG A 185 5.51 22.04 0.16
N LEU A 186 4.75 22.40 -0.87
CA LEU A 186 4.28 21.48 -1.92
C LEU A 186 4.92 21.87 -3.27
N ARG A 187 5.37 20.89 -4.05
CA ARG A 187 5.88 21.05 -5.42
C ARG A 187 5.28 19.99 -6.34
N PRO A 188 5.03 20.29 -7.62
CA PRO A 188 4.78 19.25 -8.62
C PRO A 188 5.93 18.24 -8.62
N ILE A 189 5.62 16.95 -8.71
CA ILE A 189 6.63 15.91 -8.85
C ILE A 189 6.93 15.66 -10.33
N PRO A 190 8.20 15.70 -10.76
CA PRO A 190 8.57 15.27 -12.11
C PRO A 190 8.29 13.77 -12.33
N VAL A 191 7.86 13.40 -13.54
CA VAL A 191 7.35 12.05 -13.86
C VAL A 191 8.41 10.95 -13.69
N GLU A 192 9.68 11.29 -13.87
CA GLU A 192 10.81 10.39 -13.66
C GLU A 192 10.92 9.86 -12.23
N TYR A 193 10.43 10.62 -11.24
CA TYR A 193 10.38 10.24 -9.82
C TYR A 193 9.14 9.40 -9.45
N LEU A 194 8.31 9.07 -10.43
CA LEU A 194 7.14 8.20 -10.30
C LEU A 194 7.36 6.79 -10.86
N ARG A 195 8.58 6.48 -11.34
CA ARG A 195 8.93 5.13 -11.84
C ARG A 195 8.91 4.08 -10.73
N LEU A 196 9.46 4.40 -9.56
CA LEU A 196 9.35 3.56 -8.37
C LEU A 196 7.88 3.55 -7.92
N PRO A 197 7.23 2.40 -7.69
CA PRO A 197 5.88 2.39 -7.14
C PRO A 197 5.80 3.14 -5.81
N LEU A 198 4.64 3.68 -5.44
CA LEU A 198 4.40 4.29 -4.15
C LEU A 198 4.47 3.20 -3.06
N GLN A 199 5.37 3.36 -2.10
CA GLN A 199 5.79 2.25 -1.24
C GLN A 199 4.87 1.96 -0.07
N ALA A 200 4.07 2.95 0.39
CA ALA A 200 3.14 2.74 1.49
C ALA A 200 1.93 1.93 1.01
N ILE A 201 1.75 0.78 1.63
CA ILE A 201 0.61 -0.11 1.42
C ILE A 201 -0.34 0.08 2.58
N ARG A 202 -1.59 0.45 2.28
CA ARG A 202 -2.65 0.61 3.28
C ARG A 202 -3.27 -0.75 3.57
N CYS A 203 -3.35 -1.11 4.84
CA CYS A 203 -3.85 -2.42 5.26
C CYS A 203 -4.98 -2.26 6.28
N SER A 204 -5.90 -3.23 6.24
CA SER A 204 -6.94 -3.44 7.25
C SER A 204 -6.92 -4.91 7.66
N LEU A 205 -6.97 -5.18 8.96
CA LEU A 205 -7.07 -6.53 9.46
C LEU A 205 -8.47 -7.09 9.18
N GLU A 206 -8.52 -8.34 8.74
CA GLU A 206 -9.77 -9.08 8.61
C GLU A 206 -10.54 -9.08 9.93
N ALA A 207 -11.79 -8.64 9.89
CA ALA A 207 -12.66 -8.45 11.05
C ALA A 207 -13.26 -9.77 11.55
N ASP A 208 -12.46 -10.82 11.69
CA ASP A 208 -12.90 -12.01 12.42
C ASP A 208 -12.97 -11.64 13.91
N PRO A 209 -14.17 -11.66 14.54
CA PRO A 209 -14.35 -11.29 15.95
C PRO A 209 -13.53 -12.12 16.93
N SER A 210 -13.03 -13.29 16.51
CA SER A 210 -12.16 -14.15 17.31
C SER A 210 -10.67 -13.82 17.21
N ILE A 211 -10.27 -12.96 16.25
CA ILE A 211 -8.85 -12.68 15.90
C ILE A 211 -8.54 -11.16 15.97
N ALA A 212 -9.51 -10.29 15.68
CA ALA A 212 -9.26 -8.87 15.46
C ALA A 212 -8.87 -8.07 16.72
N GLU A 213 -9.35 -8.43 17.91
CA GLU A 213 -9.02 -7.69 19.14
C GLU A 213 -7.63 -8.05 19.73
N PRO A 214 -7.17 -9.31 19.77
CA PRO A 214 -5.82 -9.63 20.23
C PRO A 214 -4.69 -9.27 19.24
N CYS A 215 -4.96 -9.24 17.93
CA CYS A 215 -3.94 -9.04 16.90
C CYS A 215 -3.49 -7.57 16.74
N VAL A 216 -4.37 -6.59 17.01
CA VAL A 216 -4.05 -5.16 16.89
C VAL A 216 -3.06 -4.71 17.97
N LEU A 217 -3.17 -5.29 19.17
CA LEU A 217 -2.24 -5.04 20.27
C LEU A 217 -0.80 -5.45 19.94
N ARG A 218 -0.58 -6.19 18.84
CA ARG A 218 0.73 -6.68 18.41
C ARG A 218 1.37 -5.88 17.27
N LEU A 219 0.71 -4.85 16.75
CA LEU A 219 1.28 -4.01 15.70
C LEU A 219 1.88 -2.74 16.30
N HIS A 220 3.17 -2.55 16.05
CA HIS A 220 3.92 -1.36 16.41
C HIS A 220 4.64 -0.79 15.19
N GLU A 221 4.80 0.53 15.15
CA GLU A 221 5.61 1.18 14.12
C GLU A 221 7.07 0.68 14.19
N GLY A 222 7.67 0.43 13.03
CA GLY A 222 9.01 -0.14 12.92
C GLY A 222 9.08 -1.66 13.08
N GLN A 223 7.96 -2.34 13.33
CA GLN A 223 7.93 -3.79 13.48
C GLN A 223 7.91 -4.50 12.14
N LEU A 224 8.72 -5.56 12.02
CA LEU A 224 8.62 -6.51 10.92
C LEU A 224 7.62 -7.60 11.25
N VAL A 225 6.66 -7.85 10.34
CA VAL A 225 5.63 -8.86 10.51
C VAL A 225 5.38 -9.61 9.20
N ASN A 226 4.90 -10.84 9.31
CA ASN A 226 4.37 -11.58 8.17
C ASN A 226 2.86 -11.34 8.04
N ILE A 227 2.42 -10.98 6.84
CA ILE A 227 1.00 -10.80 6.53
C ILE A 227 0.59 -11.66 5.34
N LEU A 228 -0.64 -12.15 5.39
CA LEU A 228 -1.32 -12.78 4.27
C LEU A 228 -2.29 -11.76 3.66
N ALA A 229 -2.07 -11.38 2.40
CA ALA A 229 -2.99 -10.49 1.69
C ALA A 229 -4.20 -11.28 1.18
N LEU A 230 -5.40 -10.95 1.66
CA LEU A 230 -6.63 -11.70 1.34
C LEU A 230 -7.35 -11.10 0.14
N ALA A 231 -7.41 -9.76 0.06
CA ALA A 231 -8.09 -9.07 -1.02
C ALA A 231 -7.46 -7.69 -1.28
N CYS A 232 -7.38 -7.32 -2.55
CA CYS A 232 -7.13 -5.94 -2.95
C CYS A 232 -8.44 -5.16 -2.81
N THR A 233 -8.42 -4.11 -1.98
CA THR A 233 -9.60 -3.28 -1.65
C THR A 233 -9.56 -1.91 -2.35
N GLY A 234 -8.48 -1.63 -3.07
CA GLY A 234 -8.26 -0.40 -3.83
C GLY A 234 -6.78 -0.24 -4.19
N PRO A 235 -6.40 0.84 -4.90
CA PRO A 235 -5.01 1.11 -5.23
C PRO A 235 -4.12 1.12 -3.98
N GLY A 236 -3.13 0.23 -3.94
CA GLY A 236 -2.22 0.06 -2.81
C GLY A 236 -2.90 -0.28 -1.48
N SER A 237 -4.12 -0.82 -1.50
CA SER A 237 -4.94 -1.06 -0.30
C SER A 237 -5.39 -2.51 -0.20
N TYR A 238 -5.20 -3.15 0.95
CA TYR A 238 -5.47 -4.57 1.15
C TYR A 238 -6.22 -4.87 2.45
N SER A 239 -7.06 -5.90 2.40
CA SER A 239 -7.49 -6.62 3.59
C SER A 239 -6.52 -7.77 3.84
N VAL A 240 -6.04 -7.91 5.08
CA VAL A 240 -4.92 -8.79 5.42
C VAL A 240 -5.18 -9.53 6.72
N ARG A 241 -4.45 -10.63 6.90
CA ARG A 241 -4.35 -11.35 8.18
C ARG A 241 -2.91 -11.35 8.66
N LEU A 242 -2.69 -11.17 9.96
CA LEU A 242 -1.36 -11.39 10.55
C LEU A 242 -1.09 -12.89 10.61
N CYS A 243 0.06 -13.31 10.11
CA CYS A 243 0.54 -14.67 10.31
C CYS A 243 1.18 -14.73 11.70
N ASN A 244 0.64 -15.52 12.63
CA ASN A 244 1.24 -15.71 13.95
C ASN A 244 2.65 -16.31 13.79
N SER A 245 3.64 -15.73 14.46
CA SER A 245 4.97 -16.32 14.65
C SER A 245 5.01 -17.34 15.80
N ASP A 246 3.87 -17.85 16.26
CA ASP A 246 3.76 -18.69 17.45
C ASP A 246 3.13 -20.05 17.12
N SER A 247 3.97 -20.99 16.68
CA SER A 247 3.83 -22.40 17.07
C SER A 247 5.08 -22.85 17.81
N SER A 248 5.35 -22.23 18.97
CA SER A 248 6.06 -22.97 20.01
C SER A 248 5.11 -24.07 20.50
N PRO A 249 5.48 -25.37 20.43
CA PRO A 249 4.61 -26.42 20.91
C PRO A 249 4.52 -26.26 22.43
N SER A 250 3.35 -25.82 22.88
CA SER A 250 2.99 -25.89 24.29
C SER A 250 3.17 -27.34 24.73
N HIS A 251 4.04 -27.54 25.73
CA HIS A 251 4.14 -28.78 26.48
C HIS A 251 2.78 -29.08 27.13
N GLY A 252 1.89 -29.73 26.37
CA GLY A 252 0.66 -30.35 26.83
C GLY A 252 0.94 -31.83 27.04
N GLY A 253 1.17 -32.22 28.30
CA GLY A 253 1.30 -33.62 28.69
C GLY A 253 0.08 -34.42 28.25
N LEU A 254 0.31 -35.41 27.39
CA LEU A 254 -0.69 -36.41 27.11
C LEU A 254 -0.67 -37.46 28.22
N ARG A 255 -1.71 -37.36 29.03
CA ARG A 255 -2.19 -38.42 29.91
C ARG A 255 -2.37 -39.72 29.13
N GLU A 256 -2.06 -40.79 29.83
CA GLU A 256 -2.36 -42.18 29.53
C GLU A 256 -3.77 -42.36 28.96
N THR A 257 -3.88 -43.06 27.84
CA THR A 257 -5.03 -43.92 27.58
C THR A 257 -4.52 -45.30 27.15
N GLN A 258 -4.91 -46.26 27.96
CA GLN A 258 -4.67 -47.69 27.88
C GLN A 258 -5.47 -48.34 26.74
N GLN A 259 -4.93 -49.47 26.27
CA GLN A 259 -5.57 -50.60 25.55
C GLN A 259 -5.89 -50.45 24.05
N CYS A 260 -5.15 -51.21 23.24
CA CYS A 260 -5.60 -52.53 22.77
C CYS A 260 -4.39 -53.46 22.54
N LYS A 261 -4.49 -54.70 23.05
CA LYS A 261 -3.61 -55.84 22.77
C LYS A 261 -4.32 -56.73 21.74
N ASP A 262 -3.56 -57.35 20.84
CA ASP A 262 -3.50 -58.81 20.61
C ASP A 262 -2.74 -59.13 19.29
N VAL A 263 -1.58 -59.79 19.38
CA VAL A 263 -1.23 -61.18 18.90
C VAL A 263 -0.63 -61.17 17.46
N GLN A 264 0.71 -61.21 17.29
CA GLN A 264 1.64 -62.38 17.17
C GLN A 264 1.66 -63.10 15.80
N ASP A 265 2.80 -63.06 15.07
CA ASP A 265 3.72 -64.21 14.82
C ASP A 265 4.71 -64.01 13.63
N ASP A 266 5.99 -64.29 13.94
CA ASP A 266 7.07 -65.01 13.22
C ASP A 266 7.45 -64.78 11.74
N ASN A 267 8.71 -64.36 11.49
CA ASN A 267 9.82 -65.26 11.10
C ASN A 267 11.12 -64.52 10.69
N ASP A 268 12.24 -65.10 11.12
CA ASP A 268 13.65 -64.77 10.82
C ASP A 268 14.07 -65.07 9.36
N PHE A 269 15.04 -64.31 8.81
CA PHE A 269 16.22 -64.91 8.14
C PHE A 269 17.37 -63.89 7.93
N GLU A 270 18.58 -64.43 7.99
CA GLU A 270 19.88 -63.80 8.16
C GLU A 270 20.59 -63.36 6.85
N ASN A 271 21.42 -62.30 6.99
CA ASN A 271 22.79 -62.12 6.44
C ASN A 271 23.06 -61.63 4.99
N THR A 272 23.63 -60.42 4.84
CA THR A 272 24.98 -60.09 4.26
C THR A 272 25.16 -58.58 3.96
N ARG A 273 26.35 -58.03 4.25
CA ARG A 273 26.86 -56.65 3.93
C ARG A 273 27.82 -56.70 2.70
N PRO A 274 28.42 -55.60 2.17
CA PRO A 274 28.03 -54.17 2.02
C PRO A 274 28.29 -53.59 0.59
N LEU A 275 27.83 -52.36 0.27
CA LEU A 275 28.59 -51.25 -0.40
C LEU A 275 27.68 -50.12 -0.94
N SER A 276 28.19 -48.90 -0.76
CA SER A 276 27.65 -47.56 -1.07
C SER A 276 27.30 -47.30 -2.54
N VAL A 277 26.27 -46.48 -2.78
CA VAL A 277 26.37 -45.28 -3.66
C VAL A 277 25.33 -44.22 -3.24
N HIS A 278 25.82 -42.99 -3.14
CA HIS A 278 25.12 -41.76 -2.81
C HIS A 278 23.84 -41.50 -3.63
N ALA A 279 22.76 -41.16 -2.94
CA ALA A 279 21.74 -40.20 -3.38
C ALA A 279 20.93 -39.76 -2.15
N ALA A 280 21.54 -38.95 -1.27
CA ALA A 280 20.77 -38.20 -0.29
C ALA A 280 20.24 -36.96 -1.02
N SER A 281 18.98 -37.03 -1.47
CA SER A 281 18.22 -35.82 -1.80
C SER A 281 18.02 -35.04 -0.51
N GLU A 282 18.69 -33.90 -0.38
CA GLU A 282 18.43 -32.92 0.68
C GLU A 282 17.01 -32.37 0.50
N GLN A 283 16.04 -33.00 1.15
CA GLN A 283 14.78 -32.34 1.48
C GLN A 283 15.01 -31.64 2.82
N LEU A 284 15.22 -30.33 2.77
CA LEU A 284 15.22 -29.49 3.97
C LEU A 284 13.88 -29.68 4.68
N THR A 285 13.95 -30.03 5.96
CA THR A 285 12.75 -30.11 6.81
C THR A 285 12.19 -28.71 7.01
N SER A 286 10.86 -28.58 7.16
CA SER A 286 10.18 -27.28 7.30
C SER A 286 10.77 -26.40 8.41
N GLU A 287 11.30 -27.01 9.47
CA GLU A 287 11.98 -26.34 10.58
C GLU A 287 13.32 -25.71 10.17
N GLN A 288 14.08 -26.36 9.27
CA GLN A 288 15.36 -25.86 8.76
C GLN A 288 15.15 -24.72 7.75
N GLU A 289 14.13 -24.79 6.90
CA GLU A 289 13.75 -23.65 6.04
C GLU A 289 13.30 -22.43 6.85
N GLU A 290 12.59 -22.67 7.97
CA GLU A 290 12.12 -21.60 8.86
C GLU A 290 13.26 -20.95 9.65
N THR A 291 14.25 -21.71 10.11
CA THR A 291 15.45 -21.14 10.76
C THR A 291 16.36 -20.38 9.80
N VAL A 292 16.50 -20.86 8.55
CA VAL A 292 17.22 -20.13 7.48
C VAL A 292 16.53 -18.81 7.18
N LYS A 293 15.19 -18.81 7.06
CA LYS A 293 14.40 -17.58 6.87
C LYS A 293 14.59 -16.59 8.03
N ILE A 294 14.55 -17.02 9.29
CA ILE A 294 14.73 -16.13 10.46
C ILE A 294 16.15 -15.53 10.53
N GLY A 295 17.18 -16.30 10.16
CA GLY A 295 18.55 -15.81 10.04
C GLY A 295 18.70 -14.71 8.99
N GLU A 296 18.14 -14.94 7.80
CA GLU A 296 18.10 -13.94 6.71
C GLU A 296 17.33 -12.67 7.12
N TYR A 297 16.24 -12.80 7.89
CA TYR A 297 15.48 -11.64 8.39
C TYR A 297 16.26 -10.82 9.43
N THR A 298 17.07 -11.45 10.28
CA THR A 298 17.87 -10.75 11.29
C THR A 298 19.01 -9.97 10.64
N GLU A 299 19.68 -10.57 9.65
CA GLU A 299 20.69 -9.89 8.83
C GLU A 299 20.07 -8.77 7.99
N MET A 300 18.88 -8.99 7.43
CA MET A 300 18.12 -7.95 6.72
C MET A 300 17.78 -6.77 7.64
N LEU A 301 17.37 -7.02 8.89
CA LEU A 301 17.07 -5.96 9.86
C LEU A 301 18.32 -5.15 10.25
N GLN A 302 19.43 -5.83 10.48
CA GLN A 302 20.71 -5.20 10.75
C GLN A 302 21.15 -4.34 9.55
N LEU A 303 21.04 -4.88 8.34
CA LEU A 303 21.38 -4.18 7.11
C LEU A 303 20.47 -2.98 6.84
N MET A 304 19.15 -3.12 7.05
CA MET A 304 18.21 -2.00 6.92
C MET A 304 18.45 -0.92 7.97
N GLN A 305 18.81 -1.29 9.20
CA GLN A 305 19.13 -0.33 10.25
C GLN A 305 20.43 0.42 9.94
N GLU A 306 21.50 -0.30 9.57
CA GLU A 306 22.77 0.31 9.16
C GLU A 306 22.60 1.20 7.94
N PHE A 307 21.76 0.80 6.99
CA PHE A 307 21.48 1.57 5.80
C PHE A 307 20.68 2.85 6.11
N LYS A 308 19.68 2.78 7.01
CA LYS A 308 19.01 3.97 7.55
C LYS A 308 19.98 4.91 8.24
N ASP A 309 20.83 4.39 9.11
CA ASP A 309 21.79 5.20 9.87
C ASP A 309 22.80 5.89 8.92
N GLN A 310 23.29 5.18 7.91
CA GLN A 310 24.14 5.76 6.86
C GLN A 310 23.41 6.82 6.03
N PHE A 311 22.15 6.58 5.67
CA PHE A 311 21.33 7.53 4.95
C PHE A 311 21.12 8.81 5.76
N PHE A 312 20.68 8.72 7.02
CA PHE A 312 20.49 9.88 7.89
C PHE A 312 21.80 10.65 8.09
N THR A 313 22.92 9.94 8.26
CA THR A 313 24.24 10.58 8.37
C THR A 313 24.61 11.37 7.12
N LYS A 314 24.41 10.81 5.92
CA LYS A 314 24.67 11.51 4.65
C LYS A 314 23.73 12.70 4.48
N MET A 315 22.47 12.55 4.85
CA MET A 315 21.46 13.61 4.79
C MET A 315 21.80 14.78 5.70
N GLU A 316 22.21 14.53 6.95
CA GLU A 316 22.66 15.58 7.86
C GLU A 316 23.85 16.36 7.29
N GLN A 317 24.82 15.67 6.67
CA GLN A 317 25.96 16.30 6.01
C GLN A 317 25.55 17.18 4.83
N LEU A 318 24.60 16.70 4.00
CA LEU A 318 24.07 17.46 2.87
C LEU A 318 23.34 18.73 3.32
N ILE A 319 22.51 18.64 4.36
CA ILE A 319 21.79 19.78 4.94
C ILE A 319 22.78 20.84 5.45
N VAL A 320 23.84 20.42 6.14
CA VAL A 320 24.90 21.33 6.61
C VAL A 320 25.58 22.01 5.43
N HIS A 321 25.85 21.28 4.35
CA HIS A 321 26.47 21.83 3.14
C HIS A 321 25.58 22.86 2.44
N ILE A 322 24.29 22.55 2.23
CA ILE A 322 23.32 23.46 1.59
C ILE A 322 23.18 24.75 2.41
N LYS A 323 23.00 24.65 3.74
CA LYS A 323 22.92 25.81 4.63
C LYS A 323 24.19 26.68 4.61
N ALA A 324 25.35 26.09 4.34
CA ALA A 324 26.61 26.83 4.21
C ALA A 324 26.71 27.59 2.88
N LEU A 325 26.09 27.07 1.81
CA LEU A 325 26.03 27.73 0.50
C LEU A 325 25.06 28.92 0.50
N GLU A 326 23.93 28.82 1.20
CA GLU A 326 22.94 29.92 1.31
C GLU A 326 23.44 31.14 2.11
N LYS A 327 24.52 30.99 2.89
CA LYS A 327 25.12 32.08 3.68
C LYS A 327 26.21 32.86 2.94
N LYS A 328 26.56 32.49 1.70
CA LYS A 328 27.56 33.18 0.86
C LYS A 328 26.88 34.02 -0.21
#